data_AF-A0A9Q9YTG6-F1
#
_entry.id   AF-A0A9Q9YTG6-F1
#
_cell.length_a   1.000
_cell.length_b   1.000
_cell.length_c   1.000
_cell.angle_alpha   90.00
_cell.angle_beta   90.00
_cell.angle_gamma   90.00
#
_symmetry.space_group_name_H-M   'P 1'
#
loop_
_entity.id
_entity.type
_entity.pdbx_description
1 polymer ?
#
loop_
_entity_poly.entity_id
_entity_poly.type
_entity_poly.pdbx_seq_one_letter_code
_entity_poly.pdbx_strand_id
1 'polypeptide(L)'
;MTSRENEGAPERLLDHILERLRSRLEHILGQLPLDLDYLEFISTQEFVFLNAISSHVAVSQPILDALTELHSLVNVEKEKSKQHYKTVQFEQGPVGRPRMVLSLEYISSLLDLNLSVPCIAALLGVSRRTVHRRMAESDLSVRELYSTLTDEELDQCVIDIKSRQPHSGYRMVKGLLQAQGLRVQYERVRASMHRVDTIGVISRITNLGCIVRRTYSVPSPQSLMHIDTNHKLIRYNIVIFGGIDGFSRKIMYLGAASNNLAATSLLFFQESVEKFGFPLRVRADQGVENVDIARLMFTVRGTGRGSFISGKSVHNQRIERLWRDLWVAVTNIYYDVLHYLEEEGFLNIANATHLLCCHYVFLTAARFPGHFPQWLGQSSNKNRRPYDP
;
A
#
# COMPACT_ATOMS: atom_id res chain seq x y z
N MET A 1 -39.18 6.38 -33.35
CA MET A 1 -37.83 6.96 -33.53
C MET A 1 -36.91 6.44 -32.43
N THR A 2 -36.66 5.14 -32.40
CA THR A 2 -35.93 4.47 -31.30
C THR A 2 -35.20 3.26 -31.87
N SER A 3 -34.21 3.52 -32.73
CA SER A 3 -33.35 2.45 -33.29
C SER A 3 -32.03 2.96 -33.91
N ARG A 4 -31.58 4.19 -33.58
CA ARG A 4 -30.32 4.76 -34.11
C ARG A 4 -29.27 5.17 -33.07
N GLU A 5 -29.54 5.03 -31.76
CA GLU A 5 -28.58 5.48 -30.73
C GLU A 5 -27.61 4.38 -30.24
N ASN A 6 -27.80 3.12 -30.63
CA ASN A 6 -26.98 1.99 -30.14
C ASN A 6 -25.86 1.54 -31.09
N GLU A 7 -25.76 2.11 -32.31
CA GLU A 7 -24.76 1.68 -33.31
C GLU A 7 -23.32 2.21 -33.06
N GLY A 8 -23.11 3.12 -32.09
CA GLY A 8 -21.80 3.75 -31.84
C GLY A 8 -21.18 3.50 -30.46
N ALA A 9 -21.84 2.72 -29.58
CA ALA A 9 -21.34 2.45 -28.24
C ALA A 9 -19.98 1.69 -28.20
N PRO A 10 -19.75 0.63 -29.01
CA PRO A 10 -18.48 -0.10 -28.98
C PRO A 10 -17.31 0.70 -29.58
N GLU A 11 -17.54 1.54 -30.60
CA GLU A 11 -16.52 2.39 -31.21
C GLU A 11 -16.11 3.53 -30.26
N ARG A 12 -17.08 4.20 -29.61
CA ARG A 12 -16.79 5.24 -28.60
C ARG A 12 -16.02 4.70 -27.39
N LEU A 13 -16.25 3.44 -27.04
CA LEU A 13 -15.51 2.75 -26.00
C LEU A 13 -14.06 2.49 -26.45
N LEU A 14 -13.84 2.03 -27.69
CA LEU A 14 -12.50 1.82 -28.23
C LEU A 14 -11.67 3.10 -28.25
N ASP A 15 -12.26 4.20 -28.71
CA ASP A 15 -11.58 5.50 -28.78
C ASP A 15 -11.14 5.99 -27.39
N HIS A 16 -12.02 5.88 -26.38
CA HIS A 16 -11.66 6.20 -25.00
C HIS A 16 -10.51 5.36 -24.47
N ILE A 17 -10.43 4.09 -24.88
CA ILE A 17 -9.39 3.16 -24.43
C ILE A 17 -8.05 3.50 -25.09
N LEU A 18 -8.05 3.75 -26.40
CA LEU A 18 -6.85 4.11 -27.15
C LEU A 18 -6.31 5.48 -26.72
N GLU A 19 -7.18 6.45 -26.48
CA GLU A 19 -6.80 7.77 -25.98
C GLU A 19 -6.22 7.70 -24.57
N ARG A 20 -6.79 6.85 -23.70
CA ARG A 20 -6.25 6.55 -22.37
C ARG A 20 -4.86 5.89 -22.45
N LEU A 21 -4.67 4.90 -23.33
CA LEU A 21 -3.38 4.24 -23.53
C LEU A 21 -2.33 5.26 -23.98
N ARG A 22 -2.66 6.07 -24.99
CA ARG A 22 -1.79 7.11 -25.53
C ARG A 22 -1.39 8.13 -24.47
N SER A 23 -2.34 8.68 -23.72
CA SER A 23 -2.08 9.65 -22.66
C SER A 23 -1.14 9.12 -21.59
N ARG A 24 -1.26 7.83 -21.22
CA ARG A 24 -0.38 7.19 -20.23
C ARG A 24 1.04 7.00 -20.77
N LEU A 25 1.18 6.57 -22.02
CA LEU A 25 2.49 6.40 -22.66
C LEU A 25 3.21 7.75 -22.83
N GLU A 26 2.51 8.78 -23.32
CA GLU A 26 3.05 10.14 -23.43
C GLU A 26 3.48 10.69 -22.07
N HIS A 27 2.71 10.43 -21.00
CA HIS A 27 3.09 10.84 -19.65
C HIS A 27 4.38 10.18 -19.15
N ILE A 28 4.57 8.89 -19.46
CA ILE A 28 5.77 8.14 -19.07
C ILE A 28 6.99 8.65 -19.85
N LEU A 29 6.85 8.81 -21.17
CA LEU A 29 7.92 9.29 -22.04
C LEU A 29 8.32 10.75 -21.72
N GLY A 30 7.41 11.53 -21.14
CA GLY A 30 7.67 12.91 -20.69
C GLY A 30 8.44 13.02 -19.37
N GLN A 31 8.76 11.93 -18.67
CA GLN A 31 9.53 11.95 -17.42
C GLN A 31 10.82 11.13 -17.56
N LEU A 32 11.96 11.81 -17.39
CA LEU A 32 13.27 11.17 -17.29
C LEU A 32 13.78 11.24 -15.85
N PRO A 33 14.34 10.14 -15.29
CA PRO A 33 14.47 8.82 -15.90
C PRO A 33 13.12 8.09 -16.07
N LEU A 34 13.02 7.24 -17.09
CA LEU A 34 11.81 6.45 -17.37
C LEU A 34 11.47 5.54 -16.18
N ASP A 35 10.23 5.63 -15.67
CA ASP A 35 9.72 4.69 -14.67
C ASP A 35 9.38 3.35 -15.35
N LEU A 36 10.39 2.49 -15.48
CA LEU A 36 10.28 1.18 -16.15
C LEU A 36 9.30 0.22 -15.44
N ASP A 37 9.08 0.39 -14.12
CA ASP A 37 8.09 -0.38 -13.36
C ASP A 37 6.66 0.03 -13.71
N TYR A 38 6.42 1.34 -13.77
CA TYR A 38 5.13 1.88 -14.18
C TYR A 38 4.85 1.59 -15.67
N LEU A 39 5.86 1.68 -16.53
CA LEU A 39 5.75 1.33 -17.94
C LEU A 39 5.39 -0.15 -18.14
N GLU A 40 6.06 -1.08 -17.45
CA GLU A 40 5.71 -2.50 -17.49
C GLU A 40 4.26 -2.72 -17.02
N PHE A 41 3.88 -2.09 -15.90
CA PHE A 41 2.54 -2.21 -15.34
C PHE A 41 1.46 -1.72 -16.32
N ILE A 42 1.64 -0.56 -16.95
CA ILE A 42 0.70 -0.01 -17.92
C ILE A 42 0.63 -0.92 -19.15
N SER A 43 1.77 -1.31 -19.75
CA SER A 43 1.80 -2.17 -20.92
C SER A 43 1.08 -3.50 -20.67
N THR A 44 1.30 -4.15 -19.52
CA THR A 44 0.60 -5.40 -19.17
C THR A 44 -0.89 -5.20 -18.91
N GLN A 45 -1.28 -4.13 -18.20
CA GLN A 45 -2.69 -3.86 -17.91
C GLN A 45 -3.49 -3.56 -19.18
N GLU A 46 -2.96 -2.71 -20.05
CA GLU A 46 -3.66 -2.31 -21.27
C GLU A 46 -3.69 -3.45 -22.29
N PHE A 47 -2.65 -4.28 -22.38
CA PHE A 47 -2.67 -5.50 -23.20
C PHE A 47 -3.76 -6.50 -22.75
N VAL A 48 -3.86 -6.77 -21.45
CA VAL A 48 -4.90 -7.67 -20.91
C VAL A 48 -6.30 -7.09 -21.15
N PHE A 49 -6.44 -5.77 -21.07
CA PHE A 49 -7.71 -5.09 -21.28
C PHE A 49 -8.15 -5.12 -22.75
N LEU A 50 -7.24 -4.85 -23.68
CA LEU A 50 -7.50 -4.92 -25.11
C LEU A 50 -7.83 -6.36 -25.56
N ASN A 51 -7.13 -7.37 -25.02
CA ASN A 51 -7.45 -8.77 -25.29
C ASN A 51 -8.79 -9.23 -24.67
N ALA A 52 -9.20 -8.68 -23.54
CA ALA A 52 -10.50 -9.01 -22.93
C ALA A 52 -11.67 -8.40 -23.71
N ILE A 53 -11.44 -7.33 -24.46
CA ILE A 53 -12.46 -6.60 -25.22
C ILE A 53 -12.43 -6.96 -26.71
N SER A 54 -11.37 -7.63 -27.20
CA SER A 54 -11.24 -8.03 -28.60
C SER A 54 -12.33 -8.98 -29.10
N SER A 55 -13.03 -9.67 -28.18
CA SER A 55 -14.22 -10.49 -28.49
C SER A 55 -15.48 -9.68 -28.77
N HIS A 56 -15.50 -8.40 -28.40
CA HIS A 56 -16.66 -7.51 -28.49
C HIS A 56 -16.40 -6.26 -29.34
N VAL A 57 -15.13 -5.93 -29.60
CA VAL A 57 -14.70 -4.76 -30.36
C VAL A 57 -13.47 -5.11 -31.19
N ALA A 58 -13.46 -4.74 -32.48
CA ALA A 58 -12.33 -5.00 -33.37
C ALA A 58 -11.12 -4.12 -33.02
N VAL A 59 -10.15 -4.68 -32.29
CA VAL A 59 -8.87 -4.01 -31.99
C VAL A 59 -7.87 -4.30 -33.10
N SER A 60 -7.17 -3.27 -33.56
CA SER A 60 -6.16 -3.39 -34.62
C SER A 60 -4.94 -4.20 -34.17
N GLN A 61 -4.61 -5.27 -34.91
CA GLN A 61 -3.50 -6.19 -34.60
C GLN A 61 -2.13 -5.49 -34.44
N PRO A 62 -1.73 -4.51 -35.28
CA PRO A 62 -0.50 -3.74 -35.09
C PRO A 62 -0.33 -3.10 -33.71
N ILE A 63 -1.43 -2.71 -33.05
CA ILE A 63 -1.38 -2.09 -31.71
C ILE A 63 -1.03 -3.15 -30.66
N LEU A 64 -1.57 -4.35 -30.78
CA LEU A 64 -1.28 -5.47 -29.88
C LEU A 64 0.18 -5.94 -30.04
N ASP A 65 0.67 -5.99 -31.27
CA ASP A 65 2.05 -6.36 -31.57
C ASP A 65 3.03 -5.33 -30.99
N ALA A 66 2.78 -4.03 -31.17
CA ALA A 66 3.59 -2.95 -30.62
C ALA A 66 3.63 -2.95 -29.08
N LEU A 67 2.49 -3.24 -28.41
CA LEU A 67 2.44 -3.38 -26.95
C LEU A 67 3.24 -4.59 -26.45
N THR A 68 3.22 -5.69 -27.20
CA THR A 68 3.99 -6.90 -26.89
C THR A 68 5.49 -6.64 -27.04
N GLU A 69 5.89 -5.93 -28.10
CA GLU A 69 7.27 -5.53 -28.31
C GLU A 69 7.77 -4.57 -27.22
N LEU A 70 6.96 -3.56 -26.86
CA LEU A 70 7.29 -2.64 -25.77
C LEU A 70 7.47 -3.38 -24.44
N HIS A 71 6.59 -4.35 -24.13
CA HIS A 71 6.72 -5.18 -22.94
C HIS A 71 8.03 -5.99 -22.93
N SER A 72 8.42 -6.54 -24.08
CA SER A 72 9.70 -7.26 -24.25
C SER A 72 10.90 -6.35 -23.97
N LEU A 73 10.94 -5.17 -24.59
CA LEU A 73 12.04 -4.21 -24.44
C LEU A 73 12.21 -3.71 -23.00
N VAL A 74 11.11 -3.41 -22.31
CA VAL A 74 11.11 -3.00 -20.91
C VAL A 74 11.68 -4.11 -20.01
N ASN A 75 11.29 -5.36 -20.26
CA ASN A 75 11.83 -6.49 -19.50
C ASN A 75 13.33 -6.67 -19.72
N VAL A 76 13.83 -6.49 -20.95
CA VAL A 76 15.27 -6.56 -21.26
C VAL A 76 16.06 -5.49 -20.50
N GLU A 77 15.57 -4.25 -20.49
CA GLU A 77 16.28 -3.13 -19.84
C GLU A 77 16.29 -3.25 -18.31
N LYS A 78 15.20 -3.77 -17.73
CA LYS A 78 15.12 -4.07 -16.30
C LYS A 78 16.08 -5.19 -15.88
N GLU A 79 16.40 -6.13 -16.76
CA GLU A 79 17.40 -7.16 -16.45
C GLU A 79 18.84 -6.61 -16.45
N LYS A 80 19.14 -5.54 -17.20
CA LYS A 80 20.49 -4.93 -17.22
C LYS A 80 20.84 -4.15 -15.96
N SER A 81 19.85 -3.55 -15.28
CA SER A 81 20.07 -2.58 -14.18
C SER A 81 20.35 -3.21 -12.79
N LYS A 82 20.45 -4.54 -12.68
CA LYS A 82 20.43 -5.26 -11.38
C LYS A 82 21.78 -5.50 -10.68
N GLN A 83 22.87 -4.82 -11.03
CA GLN A 83 24.17 -5.06 -10.37
C GLN A 83 24.30 -4.29 -9.05
N HIS A 84 24.03 -4.96 -7.91
CA HIS A 84 24.32 -4.44 -6.56
C HIS A 84 25.22 -5.41 -5.78
N TYR A 85 26.31 -4.89 -5.23
CA TYR A 85 27.30 -5.64 -4.46
C TYR A 85 26.94 -5.67 -2.97
N LYS A 86 26.75 -6.87 -2.43
CA LYS A 86 26.79 -7.16 -0.98
C LYS A 86 27.81 -8.26 -0.73
N THR A 87 28.55 -8.15 0.37
CA THR A 87 29.60 -9.10 0.74
C THR A 87 28.98 -10.45 1.11
N VAL A 88 28.93 -11.36 0.16
CA VAL A 88 28.54 -12.76 0.38
C VAL A 88 29.78 -13.53 0.81
N GLN A 89 29.68 -14.29 1.90
CA GLN A 89 30.77 -15.15 2.35
C GLN A 89 30.87 -16.38 1.45
N PHE A 90 32.10 -16.83 1.18
CA PHE A 90 32.36 -17.98 0.33
C PHE A 90 33.08 -19.07 1.11
N GLU A 91 32.61 -20.30 0.98
CA GLU A 91 33.29 -21.52 1.43
C GLU A 91 34.03 -22.16 0.26
N GLN A 92 35.31 -22.48 0.43
CA GLN A 92 36.06 -23.30 -0.53
C GLN A 92 35.83 -24.79 -0.24
N GLY A 93 35.37 -25.52 -1.26
CA GLY A 93 35.34 -26.97 -1.25
C GLY A 93 36.62 -27.57 -1.85
N PRO A 94 36.82 -28.90 -1.72
CA PRO A 94 38.01 -29.59 -2.22
C PRO A 94 38.18 -29.55 -3.75
N VAL A 95 37.09 -29.37 -4.51
CA VAL A 95 37.10 -29.21 -5.97
C VAL A 95 35.96 -28.28 -6.41
N GLY A 96 36.20 -27.40 -7.40
CA GLY A 96 35.16 -26.61 -8.06
C GLY A 96 35.01 -25.16 -7.56
N ARG A 97 33.95 -24.48 -8.03
CA ARG A 97 33.68 -23.05 -7.75
C ARG A 97 33.29 -22.85 -6.27
N PRO A 98 33.81 -21.81 -5.58
CA PRO A 98 33.49 -21.52 -4.18
C PRO A 98 31.98 -21.39 -3.93
N ARG A 99 31.50 -21.96 -2.83
CA ARG A 99 30.09 -21.98 -2.44
C ARG A 99 29.73 -20.70 -1.69
N MET A 100 28.79 -19.92 -2.23
CA MET A 100 28.23 -18.73 -1.55
C MET A 100 27.42 -19.15 -0.33
N VAL A 101 27.92 -18.92 0.88
CA VAL A 101 27.25 -19.24 2.15
C VAL A 101 26.14 -18.23 2.42
N LEU A 102 24.93 -18.74 2.58
CA LEU A 102 23.77 -17.97 3.00
C LEU A 102 23.17 -18.68 4.21
N SER A 103 22.86 -17.94 5.28
CA SER A 103 22.17 -18.51 6.43
C SER A 103 20.77 -18.98 6.02
N LEU A 104 20.48 -20.25 6.27
CA LEU A 104 19.19 -20.88 5.97
C LEU A 104 18.08 -20.30 6.86
N GLU A 105 18.37 -20.09 8.14
CA GLU A 105 17.49 -19.41 9.09
C GLU A 105 17.13 -18.02 8.59
N TYR A 106 18.10 -17.31 8.00
CA TYR A 106 17.85 -15.99 7.43
C TYR A 106 16.96 -16.06 6.19
N ILE A 107 17.18 -17.02 5.27
CA ILE A 107 16.29 -17.22 4.12
C ILE A 107 14.87 -17.57 4.60
N SER A 108 14.73 -18.43 5.60
CA SER A 108 13.43 -18.77 6.22
C SER A 108 12.75 -17.52 6.76
N SER A 109 13.44 -16.72 7.57
CA SER A 109 12.88 -15.49 8.13
C SER A 109 12.41 -14.51 7.04
N LEU A 110 13.15 -14.40 5.92
CA LEU A 110 12.77 -13.54 4.80
C LEU A 110 11.54 -14.08 4.05
N LEU A 111 11.38 -15.41 3.97
CA LEU A 111 10.21 -16.07 3.42
C LEU A 111 8.97 -15.92 4.33
N ASP A 112 9.16 -15.95 5.65
CA ASP A 112 8.12 -15.68 6.67
C ASP A 112 7.68 -14.21 6.63
N LEU A 113 8.60 -13.31 6.27
CA LEU A 113 8.29 -11.94 5.89
C LEU A 113 7.54 -11.85 4.54
N ASN A 114 7.09 -12.95 3.94
CA ASN A 114 6.38 -13.03 2.66
C ASN A 114 7.12 -12.33 1.51
N LEU A 115 8.45 -12.22 1.57
CA LEU A 115 9.23 -11.69 0.47
C LEU A 115 9.29 -12.71 -0.66
N SER A 116 9.19 -12.23 -1.90
CA SER A 116 9.32 -13.11 -3.06
C SER A 116 10.78 -13.54 -3.23
N VAL A 117 11.03 -14.75 -3.75
CA VAL A 117 12.39 -15.22 -4.05
C VAL A 117 13.19 -14.22 -4.91
N PRO A 118 12.61 -13.57 -5.94
CA PRO A 118 13.27 -12.46 -6.63
C PRO A 118 13.71 -11.31 -5.73
N CYS A 119 12.86 -10.89 -4.79
CA CYS A 119 13.17 -9.83 -3.83
C CYS A 119 14.27 -10.25 -2.86
N ILE A 120 14.21 -11.48 -2.35
CA ILE A 120 15.25 -12.06 -1.49
C ILE A 120 16.59 -12.10 -2.23
N ALA A 121 16.59 -12.54 -3.49
CA ALA A 121 17.80 -12.59 -4.31
C ALA A 121 18.43 -11.19 -4.49
N ALA A 122 17.62 -10.18 -4.80
CA ALA A 122 18.07 -8.79 -4.90
C ALA A 122 18.58 -8.25 -3.56
N LEU A 123 17.86 -8.49 -2.47
CA LEU A 123 18.25 -8.09 -1.12
C LEU A 123 19.57 -8.70 -0.67
N LEU A 124 19.87 -9.93 -1.10
CA LEU A 124 21.10 -10.64 -0.77
C LEU A 124 22.23 -10.39 -1.78
N GLY A 125 21.96 -9.74 -2.91
CA GLY A 125 22.94 -9.54 -3.99
C GLY A 125 23.35 -10.86 -4.67
N VAL A 126 22.45 -11.84 -4.75
CA VAL A 126 22.71 -13.18 -5.33
C VAL A 126 21.73 -13.49 -6.45
N SER A 127 22.07 -14.49 -7.28
CA SER A 127 21.13 -14.96 -8.30
C SER A 127 19.95 -15.70 -7.69
N ARG A 128 18.77 -15.60 -8.33
CA ARG A 128 17.57 -16.38 -7.94
C ARG A 128 17.85 -17.88 -7.84
N ARG A 129 18.68 -18.40 -8.76
CA ARG A 129 19.13 -19.80 -8.78
C ARG A 129 19.88 -20.19 -7.50
N THR A 130 20.67 -19.27 -6.94
CA THR A 130 21.37 -19.51 -5.67
C THR A 130 20.39 -19.64 -4.53
N VAL A 131 19.39 -18.75 -4.44
CA VAL A 131 18.33 -18.83 -3.42
C VAL A 131 17.54 -20.14 -3.55
N HIS A 132 17.09 -20.49 -4.75
CA HIS A 132 16.37 -21.75 -4.98
C HIS A 132 17.19 -23.00 -4.64
N ARG A 133 18.49 -23.01 -4.95
CA ARG A 133 19.38 -24.11 -4.56
C ARG A 133 19.48 -24.23 -3.04
N ARG A 134 19.64 -23.11 -2.32
CA ARG A 134 19.69 -23.10 -0.86
C ARG A 134 18.38 -23.55 -0.22
N MET A 135 17.25 -23.16 -0.82
CA MET A 135 15.95 -23.64 -0.39
C MET A 135 15.81 -25.16 -0.58
N ALA A 136 16.25 -25.70 -1.71
CA ALA A 136 16.21 -27.14 -1.99
C ALA A 136 17.16 -27.96 -1.11
N GLU A 137 18.34 -27.42 -0.75
CA GLU A 137 19.27 -28.04 0.20
C GLU A 137 18.70 -28.18 1.62
N SER A 138 17.56 -27.55 1.91
CA SER A 138 16.98 -27.47 3.25
C SER A 138 15.48 -27.72 3.24
N ASP A 139 14.97 -28.35 2.18
CA ASP A 139 13.56 -28.71 1.99
C ASP A 139 12.58 -27.53 2.20
N LEU A 140 13.02 -26.30 1.92
CA LEU A 140 12.18 -25.11 2.02
C LEU A 140 11.38 -24.92 0.73
N SER A 141 10.06 -25.05 0.82
CA SER A 141 9.15 -24.80 -0.31
C SER A 141 8.32 -23.52 -0.12
N VAL A 142 8.40 -22.60 -1.10
CA VAL A 142 7.49 -21.45 -1.13
C VAL A 142 6.03 -21.90 -1.22
N ARG A 143 5.76 -23.07 -1.81
CA ARG A 143 4.41 -23.60 -1.98
C ARG A 143 3.79 -23.99 -0.65
N GLU A 144 4.57 -24.55 0.27
CA GLU A 144 4.13 -24.98 1.60
C GLU A 144 3.80 -23.80 2.52
N LEU A 145 4.33 -22.61 2.22
CA LEU A 145 3.98 -21.41 2.96
C LEU A 145 2.59 -20.89 2.62
N TYR A 146 2.02 -21.24 1.46
CA TYR A 146 0.66 -20.84 1.10
C TYR A 146 -0.37 -21.70 1.81
N SER A 147 -1.47 -21.08 2.23
CA SER A 147 -2.58 -21.79 2.85
C SER A 147 -3.25 -22.72 1.85
N THR A 148 -3.48 -23.97 2.28
CA THR A 148 -4.24 -24.98 1.55
C THR A 148 -5.73 -24.70 1.67
N LEU A 149 -6.21 -23.71 0.91
CA LEU A 149 -7.64 -23.38 0.81
C LEU A 149 -8.17 -23.84 -0.55
N THR A 150 -9.39 -24.37 -0.58
CA THR A 150 -10.13 -24.54 -1.85
C THR A 150 -10.59 -23.17 -2.38
N ASP A 151 -11.07 -23.15 -3.63
CA ASP A 151 -11.58 -21.91 -4.21
C ASP A 151 -12.90 -21.50 -3.55
N GLU A 152 -13.73 -22.45 -3.12
CA GLU A 152 -14.98 -22.23 -2.40
C GLU A 152 -14.74 -21.66 -0.99
N GLU A 153 -13.76 -22.20 -0.25
CA GLU A 153 -13.37 -21.68 1.06
C GLU A 153 -12.81 -20.26 0.95
N LEU A 154 -12.00 -20.00 -0.07
CA LEU A 154 -11.48 -18.68 -0.35
C LEU A 154 -12.61 -17.69 -0.69
N ASP A 155 -13.59 -18.11 -1.50
CA ASP A 155 -14.74 -17.30 -1.87
C ASP A 155 -15.58 -16.93 -0.63
N GLN A 156 -15.80 -17.86 0.30
CA GLN A 156 -16.49 -17.57 1.55
C GLN A 156 -15.73 -16.54 2.41
N CYS A 157 -14.41 -16.68 2.53
CA CYS A 157 -13.58 -15.70 3.23
C CYS A 157 -13.67 -14.31 2.59
N VAL A 158 -13.68 -14.26 1.25
CA VAL A 158 -13.83 -13.00 0.50
C VAL A 158 -15.23 -12.42 0.68
N ILE A 159 -16.30 -13.21 0.65
CA ILE A 159 -17.67 -12.78 0.95
C ILE A 159 -17.74 -12.12 2.34
N ASP A 160 -17.18 -12.78 3.36
CA ASP A 160 -17.18 -12.29 4.73
C ASP A 160 -16.37 -11.00 4.89
N ILE A 161 -15.30 -10.82 4.11
CA ILE A 161 -14.54 -9.57 4.06
C ILE A 161 -15.38 -8.48 3.39
N LYS A 162 -16.06 -8.81 2.29
CA LYS A 162 -16.85 -7.86 1.49
C LYS A 162 -18.14 -7.43 2.16
N SER A 163 -18.76 -8.28 2.98
CA SER A 163 -19.94 -7.91 3.79
C SER A 163 -19.62 -6.81 4.80
N ARG A 164 -18.42 -6.86 5.40
CA ARG A 164 -17.92 -5.84 6.34
C ARG A 164 -17.32 -4.63 5.64
N GLN A 165 -16.69 -4.83 4.47
CA GLN A 165 -16.02 -3.77 3.74
C GLN A 165 -16.32 -3.84 2.22
N PRO A 166 -17.51 -3.39 1.79
CA PRO A 166 -18.00 -3.53 0.41
C PRO A 166 -17.14 -2.84 -0.65
N HIS A 167 -16.35 -1.84 -0.27
CA HIS A 167 -15.51 -1.07 -1.20
C HIS A 167 -14.05 -1.58 -1.29
N SER A 168 -13.70 -2.63 -0.56
CA SER A 168 -12.34 -3.21 -0.59
C SER A 168 -12.00 -3.77 -1.96
N GLY A 169 -10.86 -3.34 -2.50
CA GLY A 169 -10.26 -3.89 -3.73
C GLY A 169 -9.23 -4.99 -3.43
N TYR A 170 -8.69 -5.62 -4.48
CA TYR A 170 -7.84 -6.81 -4.40
C TYR A 170 -6.71 -6.73 -3.37
N ARG A 171 -6.01 -5.59 -3.30
CA ARG A 171 -4.89 -5.39 -2.36
C ARG A 171 -5.34 -5.40 -0.90
N MET A 172 -6.48 -4.78 -0.61
CA MET A 172 -7.03 -4.75 0.75
C MET A 172 -7.51 -6.13 1.15
N VAL A 173 -8.25 -6.81 0.26
CA VAL A 173 -8.73 -8.17 0.50
C VAL A 173 -7.58 -9.14 0.76
N LYS A 174 -6.51 -9.10 -0.05
CA LYS A 174 -5.31 -9.90 0.20
C LYS A 174 -4.67 -9.57 1.56
N GLY A 175 -4.57 -8.29 1.93
CA GLY A 175 -4.03 -7.88 3.22
C GLY A 175 -4.87 -8.38 4.40
N LEU A 176 -6.20 -8.38 4.25
CA LEU A 176 -7.13 -8.92 5.24
C LEU A 176 -7.02 -10.44 5.36
N LEU A 177 -6.94 -11.17 4.25
CA LEU A 177 -6.67 -12.61 4.29
C LEU A 177 -5.34 -12.91 5.00
N GLN A 178 -4.28 -12.16 4.69
CA GLN A 178 -2.97 -12.34 5.32
C GLN A 178 -2.99 -12.17 6.84
N ALA A 179 -3.71 -11.16 7.33
CA ALA A 179 -3.78 -10.94 8.76
C ALA A 179 -4.76 -11.91 9.47
N GLN A 180 -5.58 -12.65 8.72
CA GLN A 180 -6.30 -13.85 9.21
C GLN A 180 -5.36 -15.08 9.23
N GLY A 181 -4.07 -14.91 8.92
CA GLY A 181 -3.10 -16.01 8.79
C GLY A 181 -3.16 -16.72 7.44
N LEU A 182 -3.99 -16.26 6.50
CA LEU A 182 -4.18 -16.90 5.21
C LEU A 182 -3.23 -16.31 4.17
N ARG A 183 -2.18 -17.07 3.81
CA ARG A 183 -1.28 -16.70 2.72
C ARG A 183 -1.82 -17.26 1.41
N VAL A 184 -2.40 -16.40 0.58
CA VAL A 184 -3.00 -16.78 -0.70
C VAL A 184 -2.30 -16.09 -1.88
N GLN A 185 -2.18 -16.79 -3.01
CA GLN A 185 -1.63 -16.22 -4.24
C GLN A 185 -2.50 -15.05 -4.73
N TYR A 186 -1.85 -14.00 -5.26
CA TYR A 186 -2.57 -12.81 -5.72
C TYR A 186 -3.61 -13.13 -6.80
N GLU A 187 -3.28 -14.03 -7.74
CA GLU A 187 -4.22 -14.39 -8.80
C GLU A 187 -5.42 -15.20 -8.30
N ARG A 188 -5.26 -16.01 -7.24
CA ARG A 188 -6.41 -16.66 -6.60
C ARG A 188 -7.33 -15.66 -5.91
N VAL A 189 -6.76 -14.69 -5.19
CA VAL A 189 -7.56 -13.59 -4.59
C VAL A 189 -8.28 -12.79 -5.67
N ARG A 190 -7.62 -12.53 -6.80
CA ARG A 190 -8.22 -11.84 -7.95
C ARG A 190 -9.36 -12.65 -8.55
N ALA A 191 -9.15 -13.94 -8.83
CA ALA A 191 -10.16 -14.84 -9.37
C ALA A 191 -11.39 -14.93 -8.44
N SER A 192 -11.15 -15.12 -7.14
CA SER A 192 -12.20 -15.13 -6.11
C SER A 192 -13.01 -13.83 -6.09
N MET A 193 -12.33 -12.67 -6.11
CA MET A 193 -13.01 -11.37 -6.20
C MET A 193 -13.85 -11.20 -7.47
N HIS A 194 -13.45 -11.79 -8.60
CA HIS A 194 -14.25 -11.79 -9.82
C HIS A 194 -15.47 -12.72 -9.76
N ARG A 195 -15.44 -13.76 -8.92
CA ARG A 195 -16.61 -14.62 -8.69
C ARG A 195 -17.59 -14.00 -7.68
N VAL A 196 -17.05 -13.36 -6.64
CA VAL A 196 -17.83 -12.84 -5.49
C VAL A 196 -18.33 -11.39 -5.69
N ASP A 197 -17.54 -10.52 -6.32
CA ASP A 197 -17.79 -9.07 -6.38
C ASP A 197 -17.65 -8.50 -7.80
N THR A 198 -18.23 -9.16 -8.81
CA THR A 198 -18.17 -8.70 -10.21
C THR A 198 -18.70 -7.28 -10.36
N ILE A 199 -19.84 -6.97 -9.73
CA ILE A 199 -20.49 -5.66 -9.80
C ILE A 199 -19.65 -4.59 -9.10
N GLY A 200 -19.10 -4.86 -7.91
CA GLY A 200 -18.23 -3.89 -7.24
C GLY A 200 -16.90 -3.70 -7.95
N VAL A 201 -16.37 -4.73 -8.63
CA VAL A 201 -15.21 -4.59 -9.52
C VAL A 201 -15.53 -3.65 -10.69
N ILE A 202 -16.66 -3.85 -11.37
CA ILE A 202 -17.09 -3.01 -12.50
C ILE A 202 -17.38 -1.58 -12.03
N SER A 203 -18.13 -1.40 -10.94
CA SER A 203 -18.45 -0.08 -10.37
C SER A 203 -17.20 0.70 -9.98
N ARG A 204 -16.17 0.04 -9.43
CA ARG A 204 -14.88 0.70 -9.15
C ARG A 204 -14.18 1.13 -10.43
N ILE A 205 -14.25 0.35 -11.50
CA ILE A 205 -13.64 0.69 -12.79
C ILE A 205 -14.36 1.88 -13.44
N THR A 206 -15.70 1.92 -13.38
CA THR A 206 -16.50 2.99 -13.99
C THR A 206 -16.49 4.28 -13.17
N ASN A 207 -16.48 4.19 -11.83
CA ASN A 207 -16.41 5.34 -10.92
C ASN A 207 -14.97 5.85 -10.67
N LEU A 208 -13.96 5.17 -11.21
CA LEU A 208 -12.61 5.72 -11.31
C LEU A 208 -12.59 6.80 -12.40
N GLY A 209 -13.24 7.94 -12.12
CA GLY A 209 -12.90 9.19 -12.77
C GLY A 209 -11.37 9.32 -12.74
N CYS A 210 -10.77 9.53 -13.90
CA CYS A 210 -9.32 9.43 -14.11
C CYS A 210 -8.60 10.56 -13.33
N ILE A 211 -8.40 10.37 -12.03
CA ILE A 211 -7.58 11.27 -11.23
C ILE A 211 -6.14 10.92 -11.59
N VAL A 212 -5.51 11.76 -12.40
CA VAL A 212 -4.06 11.72 -12.67
C VAL A 212 -3.34 11.90 -11.32
N ARG A 213 -2.91 10.80 -10.72
CA ARG A 213 -2.17 10.82 -9.47
C ARG A 213 -0.74 11.21 -9.80
N ARG A 214 -0.29 12.36 -9.29
CA ARG A 214 1.14 12.74 -9.36
C ARG A 214 1.98 11.60 -8.78
N THR A 215 3.03 11.20 -9.49
CA THR A 215 3.97 10.18 -9.03
C THR A 215 4.66 10.66 -7.77
N TYR A 216 4.28 10.09 -6.63
CA TYR A 216 4.98 10.33 -5.37
C TYR A 216 6.15 9.35 -5.28
N SER A 217 7.37 9.89 -5.22
CA SER A 217 8.59 9.13 -4.98
C SER A 217 9.44 9.78 -3.89
N VAL A 218 10.07 8.94 -3.08
CA VAL A 218 11.13 9.31 -2.12
C VAL A 218 12.21 8.24 -2.17
N PRO A 219 13.47 8.56 -1.81
CA PRO A 219 14.61 7.67 -2.12
C PRO A 219 14.59 6.31 -1.41
N SER A 220 14.09 6.24 -0.18
CA SER A 220 14.19 5.03 0.64
C SER A 220 13.23 5.05 1.84
N PRO A 221 12.98 3.90 2.51
CA PRO A 221 12.33 3.88 3.81
C PRO A 221 13.00 4.84 4.80
N GLN A 222 12.20 5.49 5.65
CA GLN A 222 12.63 6.48 6.65
C GLN A 222 13.24 7.75 6.06
N SER A 223 13.29 7.91 4.74
CA SER A 223 13.80 9.14 4.11
C SER A 223 12.89 10.36 4.32
N LEU A 224 11.58 10.13 4.43
CA LEU A 224 10.58 11.15 4.71
C LEU A 224 9.35 10.53 5.38
N MET A 225 9.09 10.91 6.63
CA MET A 225 7.85 10.59 7.34
C MET A 225 6.83 11.71 7.14
N HIS A 226 5.57 11.37 6.89
CA HIS A 226 4.43 12.29 6.80
C HIS A 226 3.64 12.17 8.09
N ILE A 227 3.47 13.27 8.80
CA ILE A 227 2.72 13.32 10.06
C ILE A 227 1.56 14.30 9.93
N ASP A 228 0.46 14.01 10.61
CA ASP A 228 -0.73 14.86 10.62
C ASP A 228 -1.67 14.47 11.77
N THR A 229 -2.65 15.33 12.04
CA THR A 229 -3.76 15.09 12.96
C THR A 229 -5.10 15.09 12.24
N ASN A 230 -5.93 14.11 12.52
CA ASN A 230 -7.26 13.98 11.96
C ASN A 230 -8.33 14.45 12.96
N HIS A 231 -9.14 15.41 12.52
CA HIS A 231 -10.15 16.08 13.32
C HIS A 231 -11.59 15.60 13.04
N LYS A 232 -11.79 14.44 12.39
CA LYS A 232 -13.14 13.94 12.08
C LYS A 232 -14.00 13.69 13.31
N LEU A 233 -13.39 13.42 14.46
CA LEU A 233 -14.08 13.20 15.75
C LEU A 233 -13.89 14.35 16.74
N ILE A 234 -13.44 15.53 16.29
CA ILE A 234 -13.11 16.66 17.17
C ILE A 234 -14.33 17.17 17.96
N ARG A 235 -15.55 16.98 17.43
CA ARG A 235 -16.82 17.30 18.13
C ARG A 235 -16.93 16.59 19.48
N TYR A 236 -16.34 15.41 19.59
CA TYR A 236 -16.33 14.59 20.80
C TYR A 236 -15.02 14.74 21.59
N ASN A 237 -14.23 15.76 21.31
CA ASN A 237 -12.87 15.95 21.82
C ASN A 237 -12.01 14.71 21.62
N ILE A 238 -12.04 14.12 20.42
CA ILE A 238 -11.17 13.00 20.04
C ILE A 238 -10.38 13.41 18.80
N VAL A 239 -9.06 13.44 18.93
CA VAL A 239 -8.10 13.75 17.86
C VAL A 239 -7.26 12.52 17.59
N ILE A 240 -7.12 12.14 16.32
CA ILE A 240 -6.31 11.01 15.90
C ILE A 240 -5.00 11.51 15.32
N PHE A 241 -3.88 11.06 15.89
CA PHE A 241 -2.53 11.38 15.47
C PHE A 241 -1.99 10.26 14.60
N GLY A 242 -1.38 10.61 13.47
CA GLY A 242 -0.86 9.62 12.54
C GLY A 242 0.50 10.01 11.98
N GLY A 243 1.37 9.00 11.85
CA GLY A 243 2.63 9.10 11.13
C GLY A 243 2.77 7.95 10.15
N ILE A 244 3.17 8.25 8.91
CA ILE A 244 3.35 7.24 7.85
C ILE A 244 4.67 7.45 7.11
N ASP A 245 5.39 6.37 6.86
CA ASP A 245 6.60 6.41 6.05
C ASP A 245 6.26 6.66 4.57
N GLY A 246 6.88 7.67 3.97
CA GLY A 246 6.58 8.11 2.62
C GLY A 246 6.88 7.07 1.54
N PHE A 247 7.90 6.23 1.77
CA PHE A 247 8.34 5.20 0.84
C PHE A 247 7.48 3.94 0.94
N SER A 248 7.54 3.28 2.09
CA SER A 248 6.92 1.98 2.34
C SER A 248 5.41 2.08 2.57
N ARG A 249 4.91 3.27 2.93
CA ARG A 249 3.53 3.49 3.44
C ARG A 249 3.26 2.76 4.75
N LYS A 250 4.30 2.30 5.45
CA LYS A 250 4.16 1.73 6.78
C LYS A 250 3.64 2.80 7.72
N ILE A 251 2.57 2.48 8.45
CA ILE A 251 2.08 3.32 9.54
C ILE A 251 3.09 3.20 10.68
N MET A 252 3.70 4.32 11.00
CA MET A 252 4.78 4.46 11.97
C MET A 252 4.19 4.65 13.36
N TYR A 253 3.07 5.37 13.46
CA TYR A 253 2.21 5.41 14.63
C TYR A 253 0.80 5.82 14.21
N LEU A 254 -0.18 5.39 14.99
CA LEU A 254 -1.58 5.80 14.86
C LEU A 254 -2.19 5.71 16.26
N GLY A 255 -2.55 6.85 16.82
CA GLY A 255 -3.06 6.94 18.20
C GLY A 255 -4.15 7.99 18.32
N ALA A 256 -4.95 7.92 19.38
CA ALA A 256 -6.01 8.88 19.64
C ALA A 256 -5.81 9.51 21.04
N ALA A 257 -6.13 10.79 21.15
CA ALA A 257 -6.10 11.51 22.41
C ALA A 257 -7.26 12.52 22.51
N SER A 258 -7.49 13.02 23.72
CA SER A 258 -8.55 13.99 24.00
C SER A 258 -8.15 15.45 23.80
N ASN A 259 -6.96 15.71 23.25
CA ASN A 259 -6.40 17.04 23.06
C ASN A 259 -5.52 17.08 21.80
N ASN A 260 -5.18 18.28 21.34
CA ASN A 260 -4.27 18.52 20.21
C ASN A 260 -2.96 19.21 20.62
N LEU A 261 -2.37 18.80 21.75
CA LEU A 261 -1.17 19.45 22.29
C LEU A 261 0.10 18.98 21.57
N ALA A 262 1.08 19.88 21.45
CA ALA A 262 2.39 19.57 20.87
C ALA A 262 3.13 18.45 21.61
N ALA A 263 3.03 18.43 22.94
CA ALA A 263 3.58 17.36 23.78
C ALA A 263 2.95 15.98 23.47
N THR A 264 1.65 15.94 23.18
CA THR A 264 0.95 14.69 22.83
C THR A 264 1.39 14.19 21.46
N SER A 265 1.52 15.07 20.47
CA SER A 265 2.04 14.74 19.14
C SER A 265 3.48 14.21 19.24
N LEU A 266 4.31 14.88 20.04
CA LEU A 266 5.69 14.46 20.32
C LEU A 266 5.74 13.07 20.95
N LEU A 267 4.88 12.77 21.91
CA LEU A 267 4.83 11.47 22.58
C LEU A 267 4.59 10.33 21.58
N PHE A 268 3.57 10.42 20.73
CA PHE A 268 3.32 9.41 19.69
C PHE A 268 4.47 9.30 18.70
N PHE A 269 5.10 10.41 18.34
CA PHE A 269 6.28 10.41 17.48
C PHE A 269 7.47 9.70 18.15
N GLN A 270 7.71 9.93 19.43
CA GLN A 270 8.80 9.31 20.19
C GLN A 270 8.60 7.79 20.31
N GLU A 271 7.40 7.32 20.63
CA GLU A 271 7.08 5.88 20.64
C GLU A 271 7.39 5.23 19.28
N SER A 272 7.12 5.93 18.18
CA SER A 272 7.45 5.47 16.84
C SER A 272 8.96 5.41 16.60
N VAL A 273 9.69 6.43 17.04
CA VAL A 273 11.15 6.52 16.91
C VAL A 273 11.85 5.46 17.75
N GLU A 274 11.36 5.16 18.96
CA GLU A 274 11.89 4.07 19.78
C GLU A 274 11.75 2.72 19.08
N LYS A 275 10.63 2.51 18.39
CA LYS A 275 10.34 1.25 17.70
C LYS A 275 11.04 1.09 16.35
N PHE A 276 11.16 2.18 15.59
CA PHE A 276 11.59 2.12 14.19
C PHE A 276 12.86 2.93 13.89
N GLY A 277 13.32 3.77 14.81
CA GLY A 277 14.40 4.71 14.60
C GLY A 277 13.94 6.04 14.00
N PHE A 278 14.84 7.04 14.04
CA PHE A 278 14.56 8.38 13.54
C PHE A 278 14.47 8.41 12.00
N PRO A 279 13.46 9.08 11.42
CA PRO A 279 13.49 9.40 9.99
C PRO A 279 14.62 10.41 9.66
N LEU A 280 15.00 10.50 8.39
CA LEU A 280 15.90 11.55 7.90
C LEU A 280 15.21 12.91 7.87
N ARG A 281 13.93 12.93 7.51
CA ARG A 281 13.10 14.13 7.40
C ARG A 281 11.68 13.84 7.82
N VAL A 282 11.01 14.84 8.39
CA VAL A 282 9.57 14.82 8.70
C VAL A 282 8.88 15.91 7.89
N ARG A 283 7.69 15.61 7.36
CA ARG A 283 6.79 16.59 6.76
C ARG A 283 5.50 16.64 7.55
N ALA A 284 5.06 17.85 7.84
CA ALA A 284 3.77 18.14 8.43
C ALA A 284 3.18 19.41 7.80
N ASP A 285 1.95 19.72 8.17
CA ASP A 285 1.35 21.02 7.86
C ASP A 285 1.92 22.14 8.76
N GLN A 286 1.30 23.32 8.71
CA GLN A 286 1.64 24.46 9.56
C GLN A 286 0.81 24.44 10.85
N GLY A 287 0.91 23.35 11.62
CA GLY A 287 0.21 23.18 12.90
C GLY A 287 1.10 23.44 14.12
N VAL A 288 0.50 24.03 15.17
CA VAL A 288 1.19 24.28 16.45
C VAL A 288 1.47 22.98 17.21
N GLU A 289 0.69 21.94 16.96
CA GLU A 289 0.86 20.60 17.50
C GLU A 289 2.14 19.92 16.99
N ASN A 290 2.73 20.40 15.90
CA ASN A 290 3.94 19.81 15.32
C ASN A 290 5.24 20.50 15.77
N VAL A 291 5.15 21.58 16.56
CA VAL A 291 6.30 22.41 16.96
C VAL A 291 7.34 21.63 17.73
N ASP A 292 6.93 20.77 18.66
CA ASP A 292 7.86 20.01 19.49
C ASP A 292 8.59 18.91 18.68
N ILE A 293 7.89 18.29 17.72
CA ILE A 293 8.51 17.36 16.77
C ILE A 293 9.53 18.09 15.90
N ALA A 294 9.21 19.30 15.43
CA ALA A 294 10.14 20.11 14.64
C ALA A 294 11.42 20.42 15.44
N ARG A 295 11.27 20.85 16.71
CA ARG A 295 12.40 21.11 17.62
C ARG A 295 13.26 19.87 17.83
N LEU A 296 12.64 18.71 18.07
CA LEU A 296 13.35 17.44 18.21
C LEU A 296 14.12 17.09 16.94
N MET A 297 13.48 17.18 15.76
CA MET A 297 14.12 16.86 14.48
C MET A 297 15.29 17.79 14.16
N PHE A 298 15.21 19.09 14.49
CA PHE A 298 16.34 20.00 14.36
C PHE A 298 17.49 19.67 15.31
N THR A 299 17.17 19.21 16.52
CA THR A 299 18.18 18.79 17.51
C THR A 299 18.92 17.54 17.04
N VAL A 300 18.21 16.53 16.53
CA VAL A 300 18.79 15.23 16.17
C VAL A 300 19.41 15.20 14.78
N ARG A 301 18.81 15.89 13.79
CA ARG A 301 19.26 15.87 12.38
C ARG A 301 19.96 17.15 11.94
N GLY A 302 19.92 18.21 12.74
CA GLY A 302 20.48 19.52 12.43
C GLY A 302 19.51 20.43 11.65
N THR A 303 19.87 21.71 11.57
CA THR A 303 19.11 22.75 10.84
C THR A 303 19.59 22.86 9.38
N GLY A 304 18.87 23.62 8.53
CA GLY A 304 19.32 23.96 7.17
C GLY A 304 19.22 22.88 6.08
N ARG A 305 18.91 21.61 6.43
CA ARG A 305 18.82 20.47 5.49
C ARG A 305 17.41 19.95 5.23
N GLY A 306 16.39 20.65 5.72
CA GLY A 306 14.99 20.20 5.65
C GLY A 306 14.68 19.01 6.55
N SER A 307 15.28 18.93 7.74
CA SER A 307 15.00 17.91 8.77
C SER A 307 13.53 17.89 9.18
N PHE A 308 12.89 19.05 9.19
CA PHE A 308 11.45 19.21 9.27
C PHE A 308 10.99 20.11 8.11
N ILE A 309 9.95 19.69 7.41
CA ILE A 309 9.38 20.37 6.24
C ILE A 309 7.94 20.72 6.59
N SER A 310 7.70 21.99 6.87
CA SER A 310 6.34 22.51 7.04
C SER A 310 5.84 23.06 5.70
N GLY A 311 4.60 22.74 5.33
CA GLY A 311 4.01 23.21 4.08
C GLY A 311 2.50 23.00 4.03
N LYS A 312 1.88 23.28 2.88
CA LYS A 312 0.44 23.05 2.71
C LYS A 312 0.08 21.56 2.83
N SER A 313 -1.06 21.24 3.44
CA SER A 313 -1.58 19.86 3.60
C SER A 313 -1.63 19.06 2.29
N VAL A 314 -1.86 19.74 1.15
CA VAL A 314 -1.83 19.12 -0.20
C VAL A 314 -0.49 18.45 -0.55
N HIS A 315 0.61 18.80 0.14
CA HIS A 315 1.93 18.17 -0.02
C HIS A 315 2.15 16.99 0.93
N ASN A 316 1.25 16.78 1.90
CA ASN A 316 1.22 15.68 2.87
C ASN A 316 0.44 14.47 2.33
N GLN A 317 0.65 14.15 1.05
CA GLN A 317 -0.22 13.26 0.28
C GLN A 317 -0.37 11.85 0.87
N ARG A 318 0.66 11.37 1.58
CA ARG A 318 0.69 9.99 2.11
C ARG A 318 -0.22 9.85 3.33
N ILE A 319 -0.17 10.80 4.26
CA ILE A 319 -1.03 10.78 5.44
C ILE A 319 -2.47 11.14 5.07
N GLU A 320 -2.67 12.07 4.12
CA GLU A 320 -4.01 12.36 3.56
C GLU A 320 -4.66 11.15 2.88
N ARG A 321 -3.85 10.31 2.22
CA ARG A 321 -4.35 9.04 1.67
C ARG A 321 -4.69 8.06 2.79
N LEU A 322 -3.87 7.99 3.84
CA LEU A 322 -4.14 7.16 5.01
C LEU A 322 -5.46 7.58 5.68
N TRP A 323 -5.73 8.88 5.82
CA TRP A 323 -6.98 9.37 6.40
C TRP A 323 -8.22 8.91 5.65
N ARG A 324 -8.16 8.88 4.32
CA ARG A 324 -9.26 8.31 3.52
C ARG A 324 -9.45 6.82 3.77
N ASP A 325 -8.35 6.07 3.89
CA ASP A 325 -8.45 4.63 4.16
C ASP A 325 -8.96 4.36 5.59
N LEU A 326 -8.53 5.15 6.58
CA LEU A 326 -9.01 5.08 7.97
C LEU A 326 -10.49 5.46 8.07
N TRP A 327 -10.93 6.49 7.35
CA TRP A 327 -12.34 6.89 7.30
C TRP A 327 -13.23 5.76 6.79
N VAL A 328 -12.91 5.20 5.63
CA VAL A 328 -13.72 4.15 4.98
C VAL A 328 -13.73 2.85 5.78
N ALA A 329 -12.67 2.55 6.53
CA ALA A 329 -12.50 1.27 7.19
C ALA A 329 -12.88 1.28 8.69
N VAL A 330 -12.77 2.42 9.36
CA VAL A 330 -12.75 2.47 10.83
C VAL A 330 -13.52 3.67 11.36
N THR A 331 -13.04 4.87 11.08
CA THR A 331 -13.51 6.09 11.76
C THR A 331 -14.95 6.48 11.45
N ASN A 332 -15.50 6.07 10.30
CA ASN A 332 -16.92 6.31 10.00
C ASN A 332 -17.84 5.57 10.99
N ILE A 333 -17.51 4.33 11.38
CA ILE A 333 -18.32 3.55 12.34
C ILE A 333 -18.40 4.29 13.68
N TYR A 334 -17.25 4.76 14.18
CA TYR A 334 -17.20 5.52 15.43
C TYR A 334 -17.94 6.86 15.31
N TYR A 335 -17.81 7.54 14.17
CA TYR A 335 -18.52 8.77 13.90
C TYR A 335 -20.05 8.57 13.95
N ASP A 336 -20.55 7.53 13.27
CA ASP A 336 -21.98 7.22 13.18
C ASP A 336 -22.55 6.83 14.55
N VAL A 337 -21.83 6.00 15.32
CA VAL A 337 -22.24 5.62 16.70
C VAL A 337 -22.29 6.85 17.61
N LEU A 338 -21.26 7.70 17.59
CA LEU A 338 -21.21 8.88 18.44
C LEU A 338 -22.29 9.92 18.05
N HIS A 339 -22.55 10.09 16.76
CA HIS A 339 -23.64 10.94 16.27
C HIS A 339 -24.99 10.41 16.72
N TYR A 340 -25.24 9.11 16.56
CA TYR A 340 -26.48 8.49 17.00
C TYR A 340 -26.73 8.68 18.51
N LEU A 341 -25.70 8.46 19.33
CA LEU A 341 -25.81 8.68 20.77
C LEU A 341 -26.12 10.14 21.12
N GLU A 342 -25.59 11.10 20.36
CA GLU A 342 -25.88 12.52 20.53
C GLU A 342 -27.31 12.87 20.12
N GLU A 343 -27.77 12.38 18.95
CA GLU A 343 -29.11 12.64 18.42
C GLU A 343 -30.23 12.08 19.31
N GLU A 344 -30.04 10.89 19.86
CA GLU A 344 -30.99 10.25 20.79
C GLU A 344 -30.89 10.79 22.23
N GLY A 345 -29.98 11.74 22.50
CA GLY A 345 -29.81 12.35 23.82
C GLY A 345 -29.07 11.50 24.85
N PHE A 346 -28.49 10.36 24.46
CA PHE A 346 -27.65 9.54 25.35
C PHE A 346 -26.27 10.17 25.62
N LEU A 347 -25.76 10.98 24.68
CA LEU A 347 -24.48 11.69 24.78
C LEU A 347 -24.71 13.19 24.72
N ASN A 348 -24.51 13.88 25.85
CA ASN A 348 -24.49 15.35 25.87
C ASN A 348 -23.05 15.85 25.90
N ILE A 349 -22.61 16.49 24.82
CA ILE A 349 -21.26 17.04 24.68
C ILE A 349 -20.95 18.21 25.65
N ALA A 350 -21.97 18.87 26.19
CA ALA A 350 -21.80 19.89 27.24
C ALA A 350 -21.65 19.27 28.63
N ASN A 351 -21.98 17.98 28.81
CA ASN A 351 -21.87 17.27 30.07
C ASN A 351 -20.50 16.59 30.17
N ALA A 352 -19.66 17.08 31.08
CA ALA A 352 -18.31 16.56 31.31
C ALA A 352 -18.30 15.06 31.69
N THR A 353 -19.31 14.57 32.41
CA THR A 353 -19.41 13.15 32.77
C THR A 353 -19.70 12.28 31.54
N HIS A 354 -20.58 12.73 30.65
CA HIS A 354 -20.87 11.98 29.41
C HIS A 354 -19.63 11.97 28.50
N LEU A 355 -18.93 13.09 28.38
CA LEU A 355 -17.66 13.15 27.63
C LEU A 355 -16.59 12.25 28.25
N LEU A 356 -16.45 12.23 29.58
CA LEU A 356 -15.50 11.34 30.25
C LEU A 356 -15.82 9.87 30.00
N CYS A 357 -17.10 9.47 30.10
CA CYS A 357 -17.53 8.10 29.80
C CYS A 357 -17.27 7.76 28.32
N CYS A 358 -17.57 8.68 27.40
CA CYS A 358 -17.26 8.55 25.99
C CYS A 358 -15.76 8.32 25.79
N HIS A 359 -14.90 9.17 26.35
CA HIS A 359 -13.45 9.02 26.28
C HIS A 359 -12.98 7.70 26.88
N TYR A 360 -13.54 7.27 28.00
CA TYR A 360 -13.21 6.00 28.62
C TYR A 360 -13.56 4.81 27.73
N VAL A 361 -14.68 4.84 27.00
CA VAL A 361 -15.03 3.75 26.08
C VAL A 361 -14.15 3.80 24.83
N PHE A 362 -14.07 4.97 24.19
CA PHE A 362 -13.51 5.08 22.83
C PHE A 362 -11.99 5.31 22.79
N LEU A 363 -11.40 6.03 23.75
CA LEU A 363 -9.94 6.21 23.80
C LEU A 363 -9.22 5.04 24.48
N THR A 364 -9.86 4.38 25.47
CA THR A 364 -9.28 3.19 26.09
C THR A 364 -9.38 1.99 25.16
N ALA A 365 -10.49 1.82 24.42
CA ALA A 365 -10.58 0.84 23.33
C ALA A 365 -9.54 1.10 22.20
N ALA A 366 -9.23 2.38 21.92
CA ALA A 366 -8.20 2.75 20.95
C ALA A 366 -6.76 2.38 21.37
N ARG A 367 -6.52 2.22 22.68
CA ARG A 367 -5.22 1.78 23.24
C ARG A 367 -5.05 0.26 23.26
N PHE A 368 -6.12 -0.52 23.07
CA PHE A 368 -6.00 -1.97 22.99
C PHE A 368 -5.55 -2.39 21.58
N PRO A 369 -4.43 -3.12 21.45
CA PRO A 369 -3.88 -3.52 20.16
C PRO A 369 -4.80 -4.44 19.34
N GLY A 370 -5.98 -4.84 19.84
CA GLY A 370 -6.96 -5.65 19.12
C GLY A 370 -8.10 -4.89 18.42
N HIS A 371 -8.35 -3.61 18.75
CA HIS A 371 -9.51 -2.85 18.23
C HIS A 371 -9.15 -1.75 17.22
N PHE A 372 -7.92 -1.23 17.24
CA PHE A 372 -7.37 -0.50 16.10
C PHE A 372 -6.85 -1.52 15.09
N PRO A 373 -7.25 -1.49 13.80
CA PRO A 373 -6.88 -2.57 12.91
C PRO A 373 -5.36 -2.68 12.74
N GLN A 374 -4.74 -3.67 13.41
CA GLN A 374 -3.36 -4.12 13.11
C GLN A 374 -3.17 -4.42 11.62
N TRP A 375 -4.27 -4.70 10.92
CA TRP A 375 -4.44 -4.94 9.49
C TRP A 375 -3.96 -3.79 8.58
N LEU A 376 -4.09 -2.52 9.00
CA LEU A 376 -3.62 -1.37 8.19
C LEU A 376 -2.08 -1.32 8.09
N GLY A 377 -1.37 -1.79 9.13
CA GLY A 377 0.09 -1.91 9.15
C GLY A 377 0.64 -3.12 8.40
N GLN A 378 -0.18 -4.16 8.18
CA GLN A 378 0.22 -5.36 7.44
C GLN A 378 -0.05 -5.26 5.93
N SER A 379 -1.17 -4.62 5.54
CA SER A 379 -1.56 -4.44 4.13
C SER A 379 -0.64 -3.49 3.33
N SER A 380 -0.01 -2.53 4.02
CA SER A 380 0.93 -1.58 3.42
C SER A 380 2.30 -2.19 3.12
N ASN A 381 2.67 -3.30 3.77
CA ASN A 381 4.06 -3.79 3.75
C ASN A 381 4.37 -4.84 2.67
N LYS A 382 3.38 -5.36 1.92
CA LYS A 382 3.57 -6.59 1.14
C LYS A 382 2.82 -6.60 -0.19
N ASN A 383 3.27 -5.77 -1.13
CA ASN A 383 3.23 -5.98 -2.58
C ASN A 383 3.74 -4.72 -3.31
N ARG A 384 5.04 -4.45 -3.16
CA ARG A 384 5.80 -3.78 -4.21
C ARG A 384 6.82 -4.79 -4.70
N ARG A 385 6.93 -4.95 -6.02
CA ARG A 385 8.20 -5.38 -6.59
C ARG A 385 9.25 -4.39 -6.06
N PRO A 386 10.45 -4.84 -5.66
CA PRO A 386 11.50 -3.89 -5.29
C PRO A 386 11.59 -2.86 -6.42
N TYR A 387 11.39 -1.59 -6.07
CA TYR A 387 11.92 -0.53 -6.90
C TYR A 387 13.44 -0.72 -6.76
N ASP A 388 14.05 -1.22 -7.83
CA ASP A 388 15.51 -1.25 -7.98
C ASP A 388 16.01 0.21 -7.86
N PRO A 389 17.14 0.46 -7.18
CA PRO A 389 17.77 1.78 -7.07
C PRO A 389 18.00 2.49 -8.41
#